data_AF-A0A7Y0ABM7-F1
#
_entry.id   AF-A0A7Y0ABM7-F1
#
_cell.length_a   1.000
_cell.length_b   1.000
_cell.length_c   1.000
_cell.angle_alpha   90.00
_cell.angle_beta   90.00
_cell.angle_gamma   90.00
#
_symmetry.space_group_name_H-M   'P 1'
#
loop_
_entity.id
_entity.type
_entity.pdbx_description
1 polymer ?
#
loop_
_entity_poly.entity_id
_entity_poly.type
_entity_poly.pdbx_seq_one_letter_code
_entity_poly.pdbx_strand_id
1 'polypeptide(L)'
;MQAHHTPPAGPLSARQQAIVTISALTATGDLPHLHDALAKGLDAGLTVNEEKEELVHLYAYCGFPRSINGLNTLLKLLDERKAKGLKSELGKEASPIAENGSKYERGKKVLETLTGRPEPAVKTGYGAFSPEIDRFLKEHLFADIFERDVLTYQERELTTITALVSLGGVEAQLQGHLGIGLHLGLTAA
;
A
#
# COMPACT_ATOMS: atom_id res chain seq x y z
N MET A 1 -3.95 -8.74 -16.43
CA MET A 1 -5.17 -8.72 -15.60
C MET A 1 -4.93 -9.66 -14.44
N GLN A 2 -4.71 -9.14 -13.23
CA GLN A 2 -4.74 -9.99 -12.04
C GLN A 2 -6.19 -10.48 -11.91
N ALA A 3 -6.39 -11.79 -11.84
CA ALA A 3 -7.71 -12.34 -11.60
C ALA A 3 -8.20 -11.85 -10.23
N HIS A 4 -9.29 -11.08 -10.22
CA HIS A 4 -9.98 -10.70 -9.00
C HIS A 4 -10.60 -11.95 -8.39
N HIS A 5 -9.81 -12.68 -7.59
CA HIS A 5 -10.37 -13.63 -6.64
C HIS A 5 -10.98 -12.80 -5.52
N THR A 6 -12.28 -12.53 -5.60
CA THR A 6 -13.02 -11.90 -4.50
C THR A 6 -13.03 -12.89 -3.33
N PRO A 7 -12.29 -12.64 -2.24
CA PRO A 7 -12.34 -13.50 -1.07
C PRO A 7 -13.77 -13.46 -0.51
N PRO A 8 -14.24 -14.54 0.15
CA PRO A 8 -15.55 -14.53 0.79
C PRO A 8 -15.63 -13.42 1.84
N ALA A 9 -16.80 -12.78 1.95
CA ALA A 9 -17.07 -11.77 2.98
C ALA A 9 -16.85 -12.37 4.37
N GLY A 10 -16.05 -11.70 5.20
CA GLY A 10 -15.65 -12.17 6.52
C GLY A 10 -14.73 -11.17 7.23
N PRO A 11 -14.42 -11.40 8.52
CA PRO A 11 -13.49 -10.54 9.25
C PRO A 11 -12.11 -10.54 8.58
N LEU A 12 -11.35 -9.46 8.77
CA LEU A 12 -9.98 -9.37 8.26
C LEU A 12 -9.16 -10.57 8.75
N SER A 13 -8.41 -11.19 7.83
CA SER A 13 -7.46 -12.25 8.18
C SER A 13 -6.36 -11.75 9.11
N ALA A 14 -5.67 -12.64 9.81
CA ALA A 14 -4.53 -12.27 10.67
C ALA A 14 -3.46 -11.47 9.91
N ARG A 15 -3.22 -11.83 8.65
CA ARG A 15 -2.34 -11.11 7.74
C ARG A 15 -2.82 -9.68 7.45
N GLN A 16 -4.10 -9.52 7.12
CA GLN A 16 -4.68 -8.19 6.89
C GLN A 16 -4.68 -7.32 8.16
N GLN A 17 -4.90 -7.92 9.33
CA GLN A 17 -4.81 -7.22 10.62
C GLN A 17 -3.37 -6.76 10.92
N ALA A 18 -2.36 -7.55 10.53
CA ALA A 18 -0.96 -7.15 10.64
C ALA A 18 -0.66 -5.93 9.75
N ILE A 19 -1.10 -5.93 8.49
CA ILE A 19 -0.99 -4.79 7.56
C ILE A 19 -1.63 -3.54 8.18
N VAL A 20 -2.85 -3.62 8.71
CA VAL A 20 -3.49 -2.48 9.40
C VAL A 20 -2.60 -1.96 10.54
N THR A 21 -2.08 -2.84 11.37
CA THR A 21 -1.27 -2.44 12.53
C THR A 21 0.04 -1.78 12.12
N ILE A 22 0.77 -2.37 11.16
CA ILE A 22 2.03 -1.84 10.61
C ILE A 22 1.80 -0.47 9.97
N SER A 23 0.75 -0.34 9.16
CA SER A 23 0.35 0.91 8.51
C SER A 23 0.07 2.04 9.51
N ALA A 24 -0.73 1.78 10.55
CA ALA A 24 -1.08 2.78 11.56
C ALA A 24 0.15 3.25 12.35
N LEU A 25 1.01 2.31 12.77
CA LEU A 25 2.22 2.60 13.55
C LEU A 25 3.28 3.32 12.72
N THR A 26 3.37 3.02 11.42
CA THR A 26 4.24 3.76 10.50
C THR A 26 3.73 5.19 10.29
N ALA A 27 2.43 5.37 10.06
CA ALA A 27 1.82 6.69 9.83
C ALA A 27 1.98 7.63 11.03
N THR A 28 1.78 7.10 12.24
CA THR A 28 1.99 7.83 13.51
C THR A 28 3.47 7.91 13.92
N GLY A 29 4.29 7.00 13.37
CA GLY A 29 5.72 6.86 13.58
C GLY A 29 6.12 6.39 14.98
N ASP A 30 5.32 5.50 15.54
CA ASP A 30 5.59 4.80 16.79
C ASP A 30 6.53 3.61 16.52
N LEU A 31 7.83 3.88 16.47
CA LEU A 31 8.84 2.89 16.08
C LEU A 31 8.97 1.69 17.04
N PRO A 32 8.90 1.85 18.38
CA PRO A 32 8.96 0.72 19.29
C PRO A 32 7.81 -0.27 19.05
N HIS A 33 6.57 0.20 18.92
CA HIS A 33 5.45 -0.70 18.64
C HIS A 33 5.47 -1.21 17.20
N LEU A 34 5.97 -0.42 16.24
CA LEU A 34 6.13 -0.86 14.85
C LEU A 34 7.07 -2.07 14.75
N HIS A 35 8.16 -2.07 15.51
CA HIS A 35 9.08 -3.22 15.57
C HIS A 35 8.34 -4.52 15.95
N ASP A 36 7.54 -4.47 17.01
CA ASP A 36 6.78 -5.64 17.47
C ASP A 36 5.66 -6.03 16.49
N ALA A 37 5.06 -5.05 15.81
CA ALA A 37 4.05 -5.29 14.79
C ALA A 37 4.63 -6.00 13.56
N LEU A 38 5.81 -5.58 13.07
CA LEU A 38 6.53 -6.25 11.98
C LEU A 38 6.91 -7.69 12.38
N ALA A 39 7.39 -7.90 13.61
CA ALA A 39 7.67 -9.26 14.08
C ALA A 39 6.43 -10.17 14.03
N LYS A 40 5.28 -9.66 14.49
CA LYS A 40 3.99 -10.36 14.41
C LYS A 40 3.50 -10.54 12.98
N GLY A 41 3.79 -9.59 12.09
CA GLY A 41 3.47 -9.68 10.67
C GLY A 41 4.15 -10.86 10.01
N LEU A 42 5.47 -10.97 10.18
CA LEU A 42 6.26 -12.12 9.72
C LEU A 42 5.74 -13.44 10.29
N ASP A 43 5.40 -13.48 11.59
CA ASP A 43 4.88 -14.69 12.23
C ASP A 43 3.44 -15.03 11.78
N ALA A 44 2.66 -14.05 11.33
CA ALA A 44 1.33 -14.20 10.73
C ALA A 44 1.37 -14.54 9.22
N GLY A 45 2.56 -14.69 8.64
CA GLY A 45 2.76 -15.11 7.25
C GLY A 45 2.88 -13.95 6.25
N LEU A 46 3.15 -12.72 6.70
CA LEU A 46 3.76 -11.72 5.81
C LEU A 46 5.20 -12.14 5.50
N THR A 47 5.61 -11.90 4.28
CA THR A 47 7.01 -12.07 3.86
C THR A 47 7.77 -10.77 4.03
N VAL A 48 9.10 -10.87 4.07
CA VAL A 48 9.99 -9.70 4.17
C VAL A 48 9.71 -8.70 3.04
N ASN A 49 9.49 -9.18 1.81
CA ASN A 49 9.25 -8.29 0.68
C ASN A 49 7.86 -7.64 0.72
N GLU A 50 6.87 -8.26 1.34
CA GLU A 50 5.55 -7.64 1.53
C GLU A 50 5.59 -6.52 2.57
N GLU A 51 6.30 -6.71 3.69
CA GLU A 51 6.48 -5.63 4.68
C GLU A 51 7.32 -4.47 4.10
N LYS A 52 8.35 -4.77 3.30
CA LYS A 52 9.07 -3.73 2.54
C LYS A 52 8.13 -2.97 1.61
N GLU A 53 7.30 -3.70 0.87
CA GLU A 53 6.38 -3.11 -0.11
C GLU A 53 5.33 -2.22 0.57
N GLU A 54 4.80 -2.64 1.71
CA GLU A 54 3.89 -1.86 2.54
C GLU A 54 4.56 -0.56 3.02
N LEU A 55 5.76 -0.66 3.59
CA LEU A 55 6.51 0.48 4.11
C LEU A 55 6.88 1.47 3.00
N VAL A 56 7.24 0.97 1.80
CA VAL A 56 7.45 1.82 0.62
C VAL A 56 6.14 2.47 0.20
N HIS A 57 5.03 1.73 0.12
CA HIS A 57 3.73 2.30 -0.25
C HIS A 57 3.32 3.49 0.64
N LEU A 58 3.58 3.37 1.94
CA LEU A 58 3.21 4.37 2.94
C LEU A 58 3.90 5.73 2.74
N TYR A 59 5.05 5.83 2.07
CA TYR A 59 5.71 7.14 1.87
C TYR A 59 4.79 8.10 1.10
N ALA A 60 3.93 7.59 0.20
CA ALA A 60 3.01 8.41 -0.58
C ALA A 60 1.95 9.12 0.28
N TYR A 61 1.69 8.60 1.49
CA TYR A 61 0.64 9.10 2.38
C TYR A 61 1.20 9.75 3.64
N CYS A 62 2.26 9.19 4.24
CA CYS A 62 2.88 9.72 5.46
C CYS A 62 4.29 10.30 5.26
N GLY A 63 4.77 10.39 4.02
CA GLY A 63 6.05 10.99 3.65
C GLY A 63 7.27 10.08 3.82
N PHE A 64 8.35 10.44 3.13
CA PHE A 64 9.64 9.73 3.17
C PHE A 64 10.17 9.46 4.59
N PRO A 65 10.16 10.42 5.54
CA PRO A 65 10.76 10.18 6.85
C PRO A 65 10.12 9.01 7.61
N ARG A 66 8.79 8.89 7.58
CA ARG A 66 8.06 7.81 8.26
C ARG A 66 8.34 6.46 7.61
N SER A 67 8.29 6.40 6.28
CA SER A 67 8.59 5.18 5.51
C SER A 67 10.04 4.69 5.70
N ILE A 68 11.02 5.59 5.59
CA ILE A 68 12.44 5.26 5.79
C ILE A 68 12.70 4.75 7.21
N ASN A 69 12.12 5.37 8.22
CA ASN A 69 12.25 4.90 9.60
C ASN A 69 11.62 3.53 9.80
N GLY A 70 10.49 3.25 9.15
CA GLY A 70 9.88 1.92 9.15
C GLY A 70 10.77 0.88 8.48
N LEU A 71 11.35 1.18 7.32
CA LEU A 71 12.29 0.28 6.62
C LEU A 71 13.55 -0.02 7.46
N ASN A 72 14.08 0.99 8.14
CA ASN A 72 15.21 0.80 9.07
C ASN A 72 14.81 -0.06 10.29
N THR A 73 13.58 0.08 10.76
CA THR A 73 13.03 -0.75 11.85
C THR A 73 12.92 -2.21 11.41
N LEU A 74 12.42 -2.46 10.20
CA LEU A 74 12.37 -3.79 9.61
C LEU A 74 13.78 -4.39 9.42
N LEU A 75 14.72 -3.61 8.89
CA LEU A 75 16.11 -4.05 8.71
C LEU A 75 16.72 -4.52 10.04
N LYS A 76 16.57 -3.72 11.10
CA LYS A 76 17.03 -4.08 12.45
C LYS A 76 16.38 -5.36 12.96
N LEU A 77 15.05 -5.50 12.82
CA LEU A 77 14.32 -6.70 13.21
C LEU A 77 14.86 -7.95 12.49
N LEU A 78 15.14 -7.87 11.20
CA LEU A 78 15.65 -8.99 10.43
C LEU A 78 17.05 -9.42 10.88
N ASP A 79 17.92 -8.47 11.22
CA ASP A 79 19.23 -8.77 11.82
C ASP A 79 19.08 -9.49 13.17
N GLU A 80 18.15 -9.03 14.02
CA GLU A 80 17.85 -9.68 15.30
C GLU A 80 17.28 -11.10 15.14
N ARG A 81 16.34 -11.28 14.20
CA ARG A 81 15.76 -12.60 13.88
C ARG A 81 16.85 -13.55 13.40
N LYS A 82 17.73 -13.09 12.50
CA LYS A 82 18.88 -13.86 12.00
C LYS A 82 19.84 -14.25 13.14
N ALA A 83 20.17 -13.32 14.03
CA ALA A 83 21.04 -13.60 15.19
C ALA A 83 20.45 -14.65 16.14
N LYS A 84 19.12 -14.71 16.25
CA LYS A 84 18.37 -15.71 17.04
C LYS A 84 18.10 -17.01 16.29
N GLY A 85 18.56 -17.15 15.04
CA GLY A 85 18.28 -18.32 14.20
C GLY A 85 16.82 -18.43 13.73
N LEU A 86 16.03 -17.36 13.85
CA LEU A 86 14.65 -17.31 13.38
C LEU A 86 14.62 -17.11 11.87
N LYS A 87 13.80 -17.91 11.18
CA LYS A 87 13.58 -17.77 9.74
C LYS A 87 12.58 -16.65 9.45
N SER A 88 12.81 -15.96 8.34
CA SER A 88 11.88 -14.98 7.78
C SER A 88 11.81 -15.26 6.28
N GLU A 89 10.61 -15.57 5.78
CA GLU A 89 10.41 -15.87 4.36
C GLU A 89 10.61 -14.61 3.53
N LEU A 90 11.50 -14.65 2.54
CA LEU A 90 11.82 -13.45 1.75
C LEU A 90 10.62 -12.96 0.94
N GLY A 91 9.82 -13.90 0.40
CA GLY A 91 8.70 -13.59 -0.49
C GLY A 91 9.13 -13.33 -1.92
N LYS A 92 8.15 -12.97 -2.76
CA LYS A 92 8.39 -12.66 -4.18
C LYS A 92 8.90 -11.23 -4.34
N GLU A 93 9.64 -10.99 -5.42
CA GLU A 93 9.92 -9.64 -5.91
C GLU A 93 8.78 -9.18 -6.82
N ALA A 94 8.70 -7.88 -7.08
CA ALA A 94 7.75 -7.35 -8.06
C ALA A 94 8.05 -7.91 -9.46
N SER A 95 7.01 -8.31 -10.17
CA SER A 95 7.12 -8.80 -11.54
C SER A 95 7.68 -7.70 -12.47
N PRO A 96 8.50 -8.06 -13.47
CA PRO A 96 8.92 -7.11 -14.49
C PRO A 96 7.73 -6.49 -15.23
N ILE A 97 7.86 -5.21 -15.58
CA ILE A 97 6.86 -4.53 -16.40
C ILE A 97 6.95 -5.05 -17.84
N ALA A 98 5.89 -5.71 -18.31
CA ALA A 98 5.81 -6.27 -19.66
C ALA A 98 5.17 -5.33 -20.70
N GLU A 99 4.48 -4.27 -20.29
CA GLU A 99 3.81 -3.33 -21.21
C GLU A 99 4.76 -2.20 -21.66
N ASN A 100 4.82 -1.96 -22.98
CA ASN A 100 5.61 -0.89 -23.60
C ASN A 100 4.92 0.49 -23.58
N GLY A 101 3.89 0.68 -22.75
CA GLY A 101 3.16 1.94 -22.63
C GLY A 101 3.94 3.00 -21.83
N SER A 102 3.59 4.28 -22.03
CA SER A 102 4.14 5.34 -21.18
C SER A 102 3.75 5.11 -19.71
N LYS A 103 4.59 5.54 -18.76
CA LYS A 103 4.25 5.46 -17.32
C LYS A 103 2.91 6.12 -17.02
N TYR A 104 2.61 7.23 -17.69
CA TYR A 104 1.35 7.93 -17.50
C TYR A 104 0.14 7.07 -17.87
N GLU A 105 0.15 6.43 -19.04
CA GLU A 105 -0.97 5.58 -19.47
C GLU A 105 -1.10 4.32 -18.62
N ARG A 106 0.01 3.72 -18.19
CA ARG A 106 -0.02 2.58 -17.25
C ARG A 106 -0.62 2.99 -15.91
N GLY A 107 -0.20 4.11 -15.35
CA GLY A 107 -0.74 4.65 -14.11
C GLY A 107 -2.21 5.02 -14.21
N LYS A 108 -2.63 5.63 -15.32
CA LYS A 108 -4.04 5.90 -15.61
C LYS A 108 -4.85 4.60 -15.61
N LYS A 109 -4.40 3.55 -16.31
CA LYS A 109 -5.06 2.25 -16.35
C LYS A 109 -5.18 1.59 -14.97
N VAL A 110 -4.14 1.70 -14.14
CA VAL A 110 -4.18 1.25 -12.74
C VAL A 110 -5.24 2.02 -11.96
N LEU A 111 -5.27 3.35 -12.05
CA LEU A 111 -6.28 4.19 -11.38
C LEU A 111 -7.71 3.84 -11.84
N GLU A 112 -7.93 3.64 -13.14
CA GLU A 112 -9.23 3.22 -13.68
C GLU A 112 -9.64 1.84 -13.17
N THR A 113 -8.68 0.93 -13.01
CA THR A 113 -8.92 -0.41 -12.42
C THR A 113 -9.32 -0.30 -10.95
N LEU A 114 -8.60 0.51 -10.16
CA LEU A 114 -8.89 0.70 -8.73
C LEU A 114 -10.26 1.37 -8.53
N THR A 115 -10.56 2.40 -9.30
CA THR A 115 -11.79 3.18 -9.12
C THR A 115 -13.00 2.59 -9.84
N GLY A 116 -12.81 1.60 -10.70
CA GLY A 116 -13.86 0.99 -11.51
C GLY A 116 -14.49 1.96 -12.54
N ARG A 117 -13.82 3.06 -12.87
CA ARG A 117 -14.34 4.12 -13.74
C ARG A 117 -13.24 4.73 -14.60
N PRO A 118 -13.55 5.16 -15.84
CA PRO A 118 -12.59 5.82 -16.70
C PRO A 118 -12.20 7.20 -16.14
N GLU A 119 -10.95 7.60 -16.35
CA GLU A 119 -10.51 8.96 -16.03
C GLU A 119 -11.12 9.97 -17.04
N PRO A 120 -11.59 11.13 -16.58
CA PRO A 120 -12.19 12.12 -17.46
C PRO A 120 -11.17 12.67 -18.47
N ALA A 121 -11.62 12.91 -19.70
CA ALA A 121 -10.76 13.45 -20.76
C ALA A 121 -10.26 14.87 -20.47
N VAL A 122 -11.06 15.65 -19.74
CA VAL A 122 -10.72 17.02 -19.31
C VAL A 122 -10.39 17.00 -17.83
N LYS A 123 -9.16 17.40 -17.49
CA LYS A 123 -8.73 17.52 -16.09
C LYS A 123 -9.47 18.67 -15.41
N THR A 124 -9.77 18.51 -14.13
CA THR A 124 -10.42 19.54 -13.30
C THR A 124 -9.72 19.65 -11.93
N GLY A 125 -10.08 20.66 -11.13
CA GLY A 125 -9.57 20.84 -9.77
C GLY A 125 -8.04 20.96 -9.72
N TYR A 126 -7.43 20.32 -8.72
CA TYR A 126 -5.98 20.41 -8.48
C TYR A 126 -5.15 19.90 -9.66
N GLY A 127 -5.63 18.91 -10.42
CA GLY A 127 -4.90 18.33 -11.54
C GLY A 127 -4.91 19.20 -12.80
N ALA A 128 -5.91 20.07 -12.94
CA ALA A 128 -5.90 21.13 -13.94
C ALA A 128 -5.08 22.34 -13.49
N PHE A 129 -5.12 22.66 -12.19
CA PHE A 129 -4.38 23.78 -11.61
C PHE A 129 -2.87 23.55 -11.59
N SER A 130 -2.43 22.34 -11.24
CA SER A 130 -1.03 21.90 -11.27
C SER A 130 -0.93 20.58 -12.03
N PRO A 131 -0.61 20.61 -13.34
CA PRO A 131 -0.45 19.38 -14.13
C PRO A 131 0.65 18.45 -13.58
N GLU A 132 1.59 18.97 -12.81
CA GLU A 132 2.69 18.21 -12.20
C GLU A 132 2.16 17.18 -11.20
N ILE A 133 1.21 17.55 -10.34
CA ILE A 133 0.67 16.61 -9.35
C ILE A 133 -0.11 15.49 -10.04
N ASP A 134 -0.83 15.79 -11.11
CA ASP A 134 -1.52 14.78 -11.91
C ASP A 134 -0.52 13.80 -12.55
N ARG A 135 0.56 14.32 -13.13
CA ARG A 135 1.64 13.49 -13.66
C ARG A 135 2.26 12.61 -12.58
N PHE A 136 2.55 13.14 -11.39
CA PHE A 136 3.12 12.35 -10.29
C PHE A 136 2.16 11.28 -9.79
N LEU A 137 0.86 11.57 -9.71
CA LEU A 137 -0.14 10.55 -9.39
C LEU A 137 -0.10 9.42 -10.42
N LYS A 138 -0.12 9.72 -11.72
CA LYS A 138 -0.13 8.68 -12.75
C LYS A 138 1.21 7.95 -12.84
N GLU A 139 2.29 8.68 -13.11
CA GLU A 139 3.59 8.09 -13.39
C GLU A 139 4.26 7.48 -12.16
N HIS A 140 4.07 8.07 -10.97
CA HIS A 140 4.76 7.62 -9.77
C HIS A 140 3.85 6.81 -8.86
N LEU A 141 2.76 7.40 -8.35
CA LEU A 141 1.88 6.68 -7.41
C LEU A 141 1.27 5.44 -8.08
N PHE A 142 0.61 5.59 -9.22
CA PHE A 142 -0.11 4.47 -9.83
C PHE A 142 0.80 3.51 -10.60
N ALA A 143 1.75 4.00 -11.39
CA ALA A 143 2.62 3.13 -12.19
C ALA A 143 3.86 2.61 -11.45
N ASP A 144 4.52 3.39 -10.59
CA ASP A 144 5.72 2.92 -9.88
C ASP A 144 5.40 2.24 -8.55
N ILE A 145 4.27 2.56 -7.90
CA ILE A 145 3.91 1.97 -6.60
C ILE A 145 2.75 0.97 -6.73
N PHE A 146 1.56 1.40 -7.16
CA PHE A 146 0.39 0.52 -7.14
C PHE A 146 0.52 -0.66 -8.10
N GLU A 147 1.07 -0.46 -9.30
CA GLU A 147 1.20 -1.51 -10.33
C GLU A 147 2.07 -2.71 -9.89
N ARG A 148 2.96 -2.52 -8.90
CA ARG A 148 3.80 -3.58 -8.35
C ARG A 148 2.92 -4.64 -7.69
N ASP A 149 3.11 -5.89 -8.06
CA ASP A 149 2.22 -7.00 -7.70
C ASP A 149 2.63 -7.76 -6.43
N VAL A 150 3.56 -7.24 -5.64
CA VAL A 150 3.99 -7.86 -4.36
C VAL A 150 2.83 -7.91 -3.37
N LEU A 151 2.13 -6.79 -3.19
CA LEU A 151 0.85 -6.72 -2.47
C LEU A 151 -0.31 -6.68 -3.47
N THR A 152 -1.45 -7.26 -3.07
CA THR A 152 -2.70 -7.11 -3.82
C THR A 152 -3.22 -5.68 -3.73
N TYR A 153 -4.07 -5.26 -4.68
CA TYR A 153 -4.74 -3.96 -4.58
C TYR A 153 -5.59 -3.82 -3.31
N GLN A 154 -6.22 -4.91 -2.86
CA GLN A 154 -7.01 -4.89 -1.63
C GLN A 154 -6.11 -4.61 -0.40
N GLU A 155 -4.92 -5.21 -0.34
CA GLU A 155 -3.94 -4.95 0.73
C GLU A 155 -3.41 -3.51 0.65
N ARG A 156 -3.11 -2.99 -0.55
CA ARG A 156 -2.68 -1.60 -0.73
C ARG A 156 -3.73 -0.59 -0.29
N GLU A 157 -4.99 -0.85 -0.59
CA GLU A 157 -6.08 0.00 -0.11
C GLU A 157 -6.27 -0.11 1.40
N LEU A 158 -6.10 -1.30 1.99
CA LEU A 158 -6.12 -1.45 3.44
C LEU A 158 -4.99 -0.64 4.11
N THR A 159 -3.78 -0.69 3.55
CA THR A 159 -2.64 0.17 3.96
C THR A 159 -3.00 1.65 3.86
N THR A 160 -3.54 2.06 2.71
CA THR A 160 -3.88 3.46 2.43
C THR A 160 -4.97 3.99 3.36
N ILE A 161 -6.10 3.29 3.46
CA ILE A 161 -7.23 3.64 4.32
C ILE A 161 -6.73 3.80 5.76
N THR A 162 -5.92 2.86 6.23
CA THR A 162 -5.39 2.90 7.60
C THR A 162 -4.47 4.08 7.84
N ALA A 163 -3.59 4.40 6.89
CA ALA A 163 -2.73 5.59 6.97
C ALA A 163 -3.56 6.87 7.03
N LEU A 164 -4.57 7.01 6.16
CA LEU A 164 -5.44 8.19 6.12
C LEU A 164 -6.26 8.36 7.41
N VAL A 165 -6.78 7.27 7.97
CA VAL A 165 -7.44 7.28 9.29
C VAL A 165 -6.48 7.73 10.38
N SER A 166 -5.24 7.22 10.35
CA SER A 166 -4.22 7.53 11.37
C SER A 166 -3.71 8.97 11.31
N LEU A 167 -3.70 9.58 10.11
CA LEU A 167 -3.27 10.96 9.91
C LEU A 167 -4.34 11.98 10.36
N GLY A 168 -5.61 11.71 10.05
CA GLY A 168 -6.71 12.67 10.26
C GLY A 168 -6.62 13.93 9.36
N GLY A 169 -7.72 14.68 9.24
CA GLY A 169 -7.76 15.93 8.47
C GLY A 169 -7.69 15.77 6.96
N VAL A 170 -7.82 14.53 6.46
CA VAL A 170 -7.79 14.13 5.04
C VAL A 170 -9.03 13.30 4.68
N GLU A 171 -10.17 13.65 5.26
CA GLU A 171 -11.40 12.86 5.18
C GLU A 171 -11.91 12.70 3.74
N ALA A 172 -11.69 13.70 2.87
CA ALA A 172 -12.06 13.60 1.46
C ALA A 172 -11.32 12.45 0.74
N GLN A 173 -10.01 12.30 1.01
CA GLN A 173 -9.21 11.21 0.48
C GLN A 173 -9.65 9.88 1.10
N LEU A 174 -9.88 9.85 2.42
CA LEU A 174 -10.37 8.66 3.12
C LEU A 174 -11.68 8.14 2.51
N GLN A 175 -12.66 9.02 2.25
CA GLN A 175 -13.92 8.62 1.61
C GLN A 175 -13.70 8.04 0.20
N GLY A 176 -12.78 8.63 -0.58
CA GLY A 176 -12.39 8.09 -1.88
C GLY A 176 -11.82 6.68 -1.80
N HIS A 177 -10.86 6.45 -0.90
CA HIS A 177 -10.20 5.16 -0.72
C HIS A 177 -11.11 4.10 -0.08
N LEU A 178 -12.03 4.48 0.81
CA LEU A 178 -13.09 3.57 1.27
C LEU A 178 -13.95 3.07 0.10
N GLY A 179 -14.31 3.96 -0.84
CA GLY A 179 -15.04 3.59 -2.05
C GLY A 179 -14.26 2.61 -2.94
N ILE A 180 -12.95 2.83 -3.12
CA ILE A 180 -12.06 1.92 -3.84
C ILE A 180 -11.97 0.57 -3.12
N GLY A 181 -11.80 0.57 -1.80
CA GLY A 181 -11.77 -0.65 -0.99
C GLY A 181 -13.03 -1.51 -1.18
N LEU A 182 -14.21 -0.89 -1.15
CA LEU A 182 -15.49 -1.56 -1.43
C LEU A 182 -15.54 -2.12 -2.85
N HIS A 183 -15.08 -1.36 -3.85
CA HIS A 183 -14.99 -1.82 -5.24
C HIS A 183 -14.10 -3.07 -5.39
N LEU A 184 -13.02 -3.14 -4.60
CA LEU A 184 -12.09 -4.27 -4.54
C LEU A 184 -12.53 -5.38 -3.59
N GLY A 185 -13.77 -5.34 -3.08
CA GLY A 185 -14.37 -6.42 -2.31
C GLY A 185 -14.11 -6.40 -0.80
N LEU A 186 -13.62 -5.28 -0.24
CA LEU A 186 -13.75 -5.07 1.21
C LEU A 186 -15.23 -4.91 1.55
N THR A 187 -15.65 -5.36 2.74
CA THR A 187 -17.03 -5.24 3.22
C THR A 187 -17.08 -4.51 4.54
N ALA A 188 -18.22 -3.89 4.84
CA ALA A 188 -18.51 -3.47 6.21
C ALA A 188 -18.58 -4.70 7.14
N ALA A 189 -18.29 -4.49 8.42
CA ALA A 189 -18.42 -5.49 9.47
C ALA A 189 -19.90 -5.78 9.80
#